data_AF-A0A8J5TA48-F1
#
_entry.id   AF-A0A8J5TA48-F1
#
_cell.length_a   1.000
_cell.length_b   1.000
_cell.length_c   1.000
_cell.angle_alpha   90.00
_cell.angle_beta   90.00
_cell.angle_gamma   90.00
#
_symmetry.space_group_name_H-M   'P 1'
#
loop_
_entity.id
_entity.type
_entity.pdbx_description
1 polymer ?
#
loop_
_entity_poly.entity_id
_entity_poly.type
_entity_poly.pdbx_seq_one_letter_code
_entity_poly.pdbx_strand_id
1 'polypeptide(L)'
;MNHHNMEPDERTEIDPAEYFNPDNAGPPPSFLRKAWFPTVLAGVGVSLACVLNLHNRKPAFSGLQQHAIFSGLGTIFGFTGGNWLDRRAAQRDAVLYHYIVSHPEDFPPVGIEKEVCRCAEEVGAHPLILEGHDAVRSNPRMALVFNFI
;
A
#
# COMPACT_ATOMS: atom_id res chain seq x y z
N MET A 1 -30.69 -16.48 -33.78
CA MET A 1 -29.63 -17.17 -33.03
C MET A 1 -28.84 -16.12 -32.27
N ASN A 2 -28.60 -16.36 -30.99
CA ASN A 2 -28.33 -15.36 -29.97
C ASN A 2 -26.90 -14.79 -30.04
N HIS A 3 -26.81 -13.46 -29.99
CA HIS A 3 -25.58 -12.74 -29.68
C HIS A 3 -25.14 -13.14 -28.27
N HIS A 4 -24.00 -13.81 -28.15
CA HIS A 4 -23.32 -13.94 -26.85
C HIS A 4 -22.88 -12.54 -26.41
N ASN A 5 -23.39 -12.13 -25.25
CA ASN A 5 -22.99 -10.94 -24.54
C ASN A 5 -21.45 -10.92 -24.43
N MET A 6 -20.83 -9.83 -24.89
CA MET A 6 -19.51 -9.44 -24.39
C MET A 6 -19.69 -9.16 -22.89
N GLU A 7 -19.23 -10.08 -22.07
CA GLU A 7 -18.92 -9.81 -20.67
C GLU A 7 -17.81 -8.74 -20.65
N PRO A 8 -18.00 -7.60 -19.98
CA PRO A 8 -16.93 -6.62 -19.86
C PRO A 8 -15.77 -7.27 -19.11
N ASP A 9 -14.58 -7.06 -19.66
CA ASP A 9 -13.27 -7.50 -19.18
C ASP A 9 -13.10 -7.38 -17.65
N GLU A 10 -13.09 -8.55 -16.98
CA GLU A 10 -12.84 -8.79 -15.55
C GLU A 10 -11.51 -8.19 -15.03
N ARG A 11 -10.62 -7.67 -15.89
CA ARG A 11 -9.31 -7.10 -15.51
C ARG A 11 -9.25 -5.57 -15.54
N THR A 12 -10.19 -4.85 -16.14
CA THR A 12 -10.10 -3.38 -16.32
C THR A 12 -11.08 -2.54 -15.49
N GLU A 13 -11.99 -3.17 -14.74
CA GLU A 13 -12.91 -2.49 -13.83
C GLU A 13 -12.49 -2.72 -12.37
N ILE A 14 -12.10 -1.63 -11.68
CA ILE A 14 -11.79 -1.69 -10.25
C ILE A 14 -13.11 -1.61 -9.49
N ASP A 15 -13.66 -2.75 -9.09
CA ASP A 15 -14.79 -2.78 -8.15
C ASP A 15 -14.27 -2.44 -6.73
N PRO A 16 -14.66 -1.28 -6.16
CA PRO A 16 -14.19 -0.89 -4.83
C PRO A 16 -14.69 -1.85 -3.73
N ALA A 17 -15.82 -2.52 -3.90
CA ALA A 17 -16.35 -3.45 -2.90
C ALA A 17 -15.44 -4.68 -2.74
N GLU A 18 -14.95 -5.23 -3.84
CA GLU A 18 -14.07 -6.40 -3.83
C GLU A 18 -12.71 -6.09 -3.20
N TYR A 19 -12.20 -4.87 -3.38
CA TYR A 19 -10.92 -4.45 -2.79
C TYR A 19 -10.95 -4.37 -1.26
N PHE A 20 -12.06 -3.94 -0.67
CA PHE A 20 -12.23 -3.82 0.80
C PHE A 20 -12.84 -5.06 1.44
N ASN A 21 -13.12 -6.12 0.67
CA ASN A 21 -13.77 -7.32 1.15
C ASN A 21 -12.92 -8.01 2.24
N PRO A 22 -13.45 -8.23 3.46
CA PRO A 22 -12.71 -8.90 4.54
C PRO A 22 -12.34 -10.36 4.23
N ASP A 23 -13.08 -11.02 3.32
CA ASP A 23 -12.82 -12.40 2.91
C ASP A 23 -11.67 -12.49 1.88
N ASN A 24 -11.38 -11.38 1.20
CA ASN A 24 -10.23 -11.25 0.30
C ASN A 24 -8.99 -10.82 1.11
N ALA A 25 -8.51 -11.73 1.95
CA ALA A 25 -7.27 -11.52 2.69
C ALA A 25 -6.10 -11.46 1.69
N GLY A 26 -5.61 -10.25 1.42
CA GLY A 26 -4.46 -10.01 0.56
C GLY A 26 -3.21 -10.81 0.97
N PRO A 27 -2.15 -10.78 0.14
CA PRO A 27 -0.96 -11.60 0.36
C PRO A 27 -0.44 -11.50 1.81
N PRO A 28 -0.01 -12.62 2.42
CA PRO A 28 0.45 -12.62 3.80
C PRO A 28 1.59 -11.61 3.96
N PRO A 29 1.63 -10.84 5.05
CA PRO A 29 2.64 -9.82 5.25
C PRO A 29 4.04 -10.46 5.23
N SER A 30 4.95 -9.83 4.49
CA SER A 30 6.35 -10.25 4.46
C SER A 30 6.97 -10.21 5.85
N PHE A 31 7.95 -11.08 6.10
CA PHE A 31 8.71 -11.10 7.36
C PHE A 31 9.28 -9.72 7.71
N LEU A 32 9.73 -8.97 6.70
CA LEU A 32 10.23 -7.61 6.87
C LEU A 32 9.15 -6.66 7.40
N ARG A 33 7.92 -6.70 6.85
CA ARG A 33 6.81 -5.86 7.32
C ARG A 33 6.46 -6.13 8.77
N LYS A 34 6.47 -7.41 9.17
CA LYS A 34 6.18 -7.83 10.55
C LYS A 34 7.28 -7.41 11.54
N ALA A 35 8.54 -7.46 11.11
CA ALA A 35 9.68 -7.11 11.94
C ALA A 35 9.96 -5.59 12.00
N TRP A 36 9.44 -4.81 11.06
CA TRP A 36 9.73 -3.38 10.94
C TRP A 36 9.35 -2.59 12.20
N PHE A 37 8.09 -2.66 12.64
CA PHE A 37 7.61 -1.96 13.83
C PHE A 37 8.38 -2.31 15.11
N PRO A 38 8.55 -3.59 15.51
CA PRO A 38 9.31 -3.92 16.71
C PRO A 38 10.78 -3.50 16.61
N THR A 39 11.41 -3.59 15.43
CA THR A 39 12.81 -3.18 15.24
C THR A 39 12.99 -1.68 15.40
N VAL A 40 12.11 -0.88 14.79
CA VAL A 40 12.17 0.59 14.90
C VAL A 40 11.92 1.01 16.35
N LEU A 41 10.90 0.46 17.02
CA LEU A 41 10.63 0.80 18.42
C LEU A 41 11.76 0.35 19.37
N ALA A 42 12.39 -0.79 19.12
CA ALA A 42 13.56 -1.23 19.87
C ALA A 42 14.72 -0.24 19.73
N GLY A 43 15.01 0.20 18.50
CA GLY A 43 16.03 1.22 18.21
C GLY A 43 15.73 2.57 18.86
N VAL A 44 14.46 2.98 18.89
CA VAL A 44 14.00 4.16 19.63
C VAL A 44 14.22 3.99 21.14
N GLY A 45 13.98 2.79 21.70
CA GLY A 45 14.26 2.48 23.10
C GLY A 45 15.75 2.64 23.46
N VAL A 46 16.65 2.12 22.63
CA VAL A 46 18.11 2.30 22.81
C VAL A 46 18.49 3.78 22.69
N SER A 47 17.92 4.48 21.71
CA SER A 47 18.16 5.92 21.52
C SER A 47 17.71 6.74 22.73
N LEU A 48 16.57 6.40 23.32
CA LEU A 48 16.08 7.02 24.55
C LEU A 48 17.05 6.77 25.71
N ALA A 49 17.57 5.55 25.86
CA ALA A 49 18.58 5.25 26.87
C ALA A 49 19.88 6.04 26.68
N CYS A 50 20.32 6.26 25.43
CA CYS A 50 21.45 7.14 25.11
C CYS A 50 21.17 8.59 25.55
N VAL A 51 19.99 9.12 25.24
CA VAL A 51 19.58 10.49 25.60
C VAL A 51 19.51 10.67 27.11
N LEU A 52 18.96 9.69 27.85
CA LEU A 52 18.91 9.72 29.31
C LEU A 52 20.30 9.71 29.94
N ASN A 53 21.24 8.96 29.37
CA ASN A 53 22.62 8.93 29.84
C ASN A 53 23.35 10.26 29.58
N LEU A 54 23.18 10.83 28.38
CA LEU A 54 23.71 12.15 28.04
C LEU A 54 23.15 13.24 28.97
N HIS A 55 21.84 13.19 29.26
CA HIS A 55 21.20 14.11 30.19
C HIS A 55 21.81 14.03 31.61
N ASN A 56 22.15 12.82 32.06
CA ASN A 56 22.77 12.57 33.35
C ASN A 56 24.29 12.86 33.40
N ARG A 57 24.85 13.52 32.37
CA ARG A 57 26.30 13.76 32.19
C ARG A 57 27.15 12.48 32.28
N LYS A 58 26.58 11.36 31.82
CA LYS A 58 27.26 10.06 31.69
C LYS A 58 27.54 9.79 30.21
N PRO A 59 28.59 9.02 29.87
CA PRO A 59 28.83 8.65 28.48
C PRO A 59 27.62 7.88 27.91
N ALA A 60 27.25 8.16 26.66
CA ALA A 60 26.00 7.69 26.04
C ALA A 60 25.81 6.16 26.13
N PHE A 61 26.87 5.40 25.87
CA PHE A 61 26.87 3.94 25.89
C PHE A 61 27.14 3.31 27.27
N SER A 62 27.14 4.11 28.35
CA SER A 62 27.33 3.57 29.71
C SER A 62 26.14 2.71 30.14
N GLY A 63 26.43 1.53 30.69
CA GLY A 63 25.41 0.64 31.25
C GLY A 63 24.60 -0.12 30.20
N LEU A 64 25.18 -1.17 29.62
CA LEU A 64 24.54 -2.03 28.62
C LEU A 64 23.20 -2.60 29.10
N GLN A 65 23.05 -2.82 30.41
CA GLN A 65 21.80 -3.26 31.05
C GLN A 65 20.66 -2.27 30.83
N GLN A 66 20.93 -0.97 30.94
CA GLN A 66 19.91 0.07 30.73
C GLN A 66 19.43 0.05 29.28
N HIS A 67 20.36 -0.02 28.32
CA HIS A 67 20.04 -0.15 26.90
C HIS A 67 19.25 -1.43 26.59
N ALA A 68 19.63 -2.56 27.18
CA ALA A 68 18.92 -3.83 27.01
C ALA A 68 17.49 -3.79 27.57
N ILE A 69 17.29 -3.15 28.73
CA ILE A 69 15.95 -2.99 29.33
C ILE A 69 15.08 -2.08 28.45
N PHE A 70 15.57 -0.90 28.07
CA PHE A 70 14.80 0.02 27.22
C PHE A 70 14.54 -0.55 25.83
N SER A 71 15.49 -1.27 25.25
CA SER A 71 15.29 -2.00 23.99
C SER A 71 14.24 -3.09 24.13
N GLY A 72 14.28 -3.89 25.20
CA GLY A 72 13.31 -4.96 25.44
C GLY A 72 11.90 -4.41 25.62
N LEU A 73 11.74 -3.34 26.39
CA LEU A 73 10.47 -2.63 26.51
C LEU A 73 9.98 -2.10 25.16
N GLY A 74 10.87 -1.45 24.39
CA GLY A 74 10.56 -0.96 23.05
C GLY A 74 10.04 -2.07 22.13
N THR A 75 10.66 -3.25 22.14
CA THR A 75 10.20 -4.41 21.36
C THR A 75 8.80 -4.88 21.77
N ILE A 76 8.52 -4.99 23.08
CA ILE A 76 7.19 -5.40 23.59
C ILE A 76 6.11 -4.41 23.16
N PHE A 77 6.39 -3.11 23.31
CA PHE A 77 5.50 -2.07 22.82
C PHE A 77 5.33 -2.12 21.30
N GLY A 78 6.39 -2.43 20.56
CA GLY A 78 6.34 -2.56 19.10
C GLY A 78 5.43 -3.69 18.61
N PHE A 79 5.50 -4.87 19.24
CA PHE A 79 4.57 -5.96 18.92
C PHE A 79 3.12 -5.63 19.26
N THR A 80 2.90 -5.03 20.43
CA THR A 80 1.55 -4.68 20.89
C THR A 80 0.95 -3.56 20.02
N GLY A 81 1.75 -2.54 19.70
CA GLY A 81 1.38 -1.43 18.84
C GLY A 81 1.13 -1.87 17.39
N GLY A 82 1.98 -2.72 16.82
CA GLY A 82 1.78 -3.27 15.48
C GLY A 82 0.44 -4.02 15.36
N ASN A 83 0.17 -4.92 16.30
CA ASN A 83 -1.11 -5.65 16.34
C ASN A 83 -2.32 -4.71 16.50
N TRP A 84 -2.19 -3.64 17.27
CA TRP A 84 -3.26 -2.65 17.43
C TRP A 84 -3.52 -1.85 16.16
N LEU A 85 -2.45 -1.45 15.45
CA LEU A 85 -2.54 -0.76 14.16
C LEU A 85 -3.20 -1.65 13.10
N ASP A 86 -2.80 -2.92 13.02
CA ASP A 86 -3.37 -3.87 12.07
C ASP A 86 -4.87 -4.08 12.31
N ARG A 87 -5.29 -4.25 13.58
CA ARG A 87 -6.71 -4.35 13.94
C ARG A 87 -7.48 -3.09 13.57
N ARG A 88 -6.88 -1.92 13.78
CA ARG A 88 -7.53 -0.64 13.46
C ARG A 88 -7.64 -0.42 11.96
N ALA A 89 -6.64 -0.84 11.19
CA ALA A 89 -6.71 -0.84 9.72
C ALA A 89 -7.84 -1.75 9.24
N ALA A 90 -7.88 -3.00 9.72
CA ALA A 90 -8.92 -3.97 9.37
C ALA A 90 -10.34 -3.46 9.72
N GLN A 91 -10.52 -2.79 10.86
CA GLN A 91 -11.80 -2.18 11.24
C GLN A 91 -12.24 -1.08 10.28
N ARG A 92 -11.32 -0.21 9.84
CA ARG A 92 -11.66 0.85 8.87
C ARG A 92 -12.08 0.25 7.53
N ASP A 93 -11.35 -0.76 7.09
CA ASP A 93 -11.59 -1.39 5.78
C ASP A 93 -12.93 -2.13 5.79
N ALA A 94 -13.28 -2.80 6.90
CA ALA A 94 -14.61 -3.42 7.07
C ALA A 94 -15.77 -2.40 7.05
N VAL A 95 -15.58 -1.22 7.64
CA VAL A 95 -16.59 -0.14 7.60
C VAL A 95 -16.74 0.41 6.18
N LEU A 96 -15.63 0.60 5.45
CA LEU A 96 -15.64 1.06 4.06
C LEU A 96 -16.37 0.07 3.14
N TYR A 97 -16.08 -1.22 3.28
CA TYR A 97 -16.79 -2.28 2.56
C TYR A 97 -18.30 -2.20 2.77
N HIS A 98 -18.74 -2.10 4.03
CA HIS A 98 -20.16 -1.98 4.33
C HIS A 98 -20.77 -0.71 3.71
N TYR A 99 -20.05 0.41 3.71
CA TYR A 99 -20.54 1.65 3.11
C TYR A 99 -20.77 1.49 1.60
N ILE A 100 -19.80 0.93 0.88
CA ILE A 100 -19.86 0.71 -0.57
C ILE A 100 -21.02 -0.21 -0.95
N VAL A 101 -21.20 -1.33 -0.22
CA VAL A 101 -22.28 -2.30 -0.49
C VAL A 101 -23.66 -1.68 -0.23
N SER A 102 -23.78 -0.80 0.76
CA SER A 102 -25.07 -0.18 1.11
C SER A 102 -25.46 1.00 0.22
N HIS A 103 -24.48 1.68 -0.40
CA HIS A 103 -24.70 2.86 -1.24
C HIS A 103 -23.97 2.72 -2.59
N PRO A 104 -24.39 1.78 -3.45
CA PRO A 104 -23.77 1.59 -4.77
C PRO A 104 -23.94 2.81 -5.69
N GLU A 105 -24.91 3.70 -5.44
CA GLU A 105 -25.18 4.92 -6.21
C GLU A 105 -24.09 5.99 -6.09
N ASP A 106 -23.34 6.00 -4.99
CA ASP A 106 -22.28 6.98 -4.73
C ASP A 106 -20.98 6.64 -5.48
N PHE A 107 -20.86 5.41 -6.01
CA PHE A 107 -19.66 4.90 -6.66
C PHE A 107 -19.93 4.55 -8.12
N PRO A 108 -20.08 5.55 -9.01
CA PRO A 108 -20.16 5.27 -10.44
C PRO A 108 -18.85 4.59 -10.89
N PRO A 109 -18.92 3.52 -11.70
CA PRO A 109 -17.73 2.84 -12.19
C PRO A 109 -16.91 3.81 -13.04
N VAL A 110 -15.69 4.12 -12.58
CA VAL A 110 -14.73 4.93 -13.31
C VAL A 110 -14.06 4.04 -14.36
N GLY A 111 -14.60 4.06 -15.57
CA GLY A 111 -13.89 3.51 -16.73
C GLY A 111 -12.61 4.31 -16.94
N ILE A 112 -11.45 3.68 -16.72
CA ILE A 112 -10.11 4.28 -16.87
C ILE A 112 -9.93 4.89 -18.28
N GLU A 113 -10.69 4.42 -19.26
CA GLU A 113 -10.75 4.96 -20.62
C GLU A 113 -11.28 6.41 -20.70
N LYS A 114 -12.21 6.81 -19.82
CA LYS A 114 -12.91 8.11 -19.94
C LYS A 114 -12.15 9.28 -19.32
N GLU A 115 -11.32 9.06 -18.31
CA GLU A 115 -10.50 10.13 -17.71
C GLU A 115 -9.24 10.45 -18.52
N VAL A 116 -8.59 9.46 -19.14
CA VAL A 116 -7.44 9.71 -20.03
C VAL A 116 -7.85 10.56 -21.24
N CYS A 117 -9.02 10.28 -21.84
CA CYS A 117 -9.57 11.10 -22.92
C CYS A 117 -9.97 12.51 -22.45
N ARG A 118 -10.54 12.65 -21.23
CA ARG A 118 -10.92 13.96 -20.67
C ARG A 118 -9.71 14.85 -20.39
N CYS A 119 -8.63 14.29 -19.83
CA CYS A 119 -7.36 15.00 -19.68
C CYS A 119 -6.70 15.31 -21.03
N ALA A 120 -6.81 14.44 -22.04
CA ALA A 120 -6.29 14.73 -23.38
C ALA A 120 -7.06 15.87 -24.08
N GLU A 121 -8.36 15.97 -23.85
CA GLU A 121 -9.22 17.04 -24.39
C GLU A 121 -9.02 18.39 -23.69
N GLU A 122 -8.85 18.41 -22.36
CA GLU A 122 -8.54 19.65 -21.62
C GLU A 122 -7.15 20.23 -21.94
N VAL A 123 -6.18 19.38 -22.34
CA VAL A 123 -4.80 19.80 -22.61
C VAL A 123 -4.56 20.13 -24.10
N GLY A 124 -5.57 19.99 -24.97
CA GLY A 124 -5.46 20.35 -26.39
C GLY A 124 -4.39 19.56 -27.14
N ALA A 125 -4.18 18.29 -26.78
CA ALA A 125 -3.15 17.47 -27.41
C ALA A 125 -3.55 17.11 -28.85
N HIS A 126 -2.74 17.57 -29.81
CA HIS A 126 -2.89 17.28 -31.24
C HIS A 126 -2.93 15.75 -31.49
N PRO A 127 -3.75 15.24 -32.44
CA PRO A 127 -4.06 13.81 -32.64
C PRO A 127 -2.90 12.90 -33.09
N LEU A 128 -1.64 13.30 -32.97
CA LEU A 128 -0.48 12.54 -33.47
C LEU A 128 0.11 11.52 -32.48
N ILE A 129 -0.36 11.45 -31.23
CA ILE A 129 0.22 10.54 -30.23
C ILE A 129 -0.52 9.18 -30.14
N LEU A 130 -1.70 9.04 -30.74
CA LEU A 130 -2.49 7.81 -30.67
C LEU A 130 -2.01 6.67 -31.60
N GLU A 131 -1.24 6.97 -32.66
CA GLU A 131 -0.68 5.96 -33.57
C GLU A 131 0.57 5.24 -33.01
N GLY A 132 1.24 5.82 -32.01
CA GLY A 132 2.50 5.28 -31.47
C GLY A 132 2.30 4.09 -30.54
N HIS A 133 1.11 3.92 -29.96
CA HIS A 133 0.86 2.91 -28.93
C HIS A 133 0.50 1.53 -29.53
N ASP A 134 0.02 1.48 -30.78
CA ASP A 134 -0.29 0.23 -31.47
C ASP A 134 0.95 -0.48 -32.02
N ALA A 135 2.04 0.24 -32.27
CA ALA A 135 3.27 -0.34 -32.81
C ALA A 135 4.00 -1.26 -31.79
N VAL A 136 3.89 -0.98 -30.48
CA VAL A 136 4.53 -1.78 -29.41
C VAL A 136 3.82 -3.13 -29.20
N ARG A 137 2.54 -3.24 -29.57
CA ARG A 137 1.76 -4.48 -29.42
C ARG A 137 2.14 -5.57 -30.44
N SER A 138 2.88 -5.23 -31.50
CA SER A 138 3.17 -6.14 -32.61
C SER A 138 4.54 -6.85 -32.57
N ASN A 139 5.44 -6.51 -31.62
CA ASN A 139 6.78 -7.09 -31.62
C ASN A 139 7.33 -7.41 -30.20
N PRO A 140 7.39 -8.69 -29.78
CA PRO A 140 7.81 -9.07 -28.43
C PRO A 140 9.33 -8.92 -28.16
N ARG A 141 10.14 -8.43 -29.13
CA ARG A 141 11.61 -8.28 -28.94
C ARG A 141 12.05 -6.95 -28.30
N MET A 142 11.17 -5.96 -28.16
CA MET A 142 11.52 -4.64 -27.58
C MET A 142 11.28 -4.52 -26.06
N ALA A 143 10.55 -5.46 -25.45
CA ALA A 143 10.21 -5.41 -24.02
C ALA A 143 11.40 -5.58 -23.06
N LEU A 144 12.57 -6.01 -23.56
CA LEU A 144 13.75 -6.30 -22.74
C LEU A 144 14.62 -5.07 -22.45
N VAL A 145 14.41 -3.95 -23.13
CA VAL A 145 15.24 -2.73 -22.93
C VAL A 145 14.74 -1.89 -21.75
N PHE A 146 13.48 -2.02 -21.35
CA PHE A 146 12.86 -1.14 -20.34
C PHE A 146 12.84 -1.71 -18.91
N ASN A 147 13.32 -2.93 -18.68
CA ASN A 147 13.37 -3.53 -17.33
C ASN A 147 14.71 -3.26 -16.58
N PHE A 148 15.48 -2.28 -17.05
CA PHE A 148 16.77 -1.91 -16.47
C PHE A 148 16.96 -0.38 -16.50
N ILE A 149 16.07 0.34 -15.82
CA ILE A 149 16.27 1.67 -15.22
C ILE A 149 15.24 1.84 -14.11
#